data_AF-A0A820YVF7-F1
#
_entry.id   AF-A0A820YVF7-F1
#
_cell.length_a   1.000
_cell.length_b   1.000
_cell.length_c   1.000
_cell.angle_alpha   90.00
_cell.angle_beta   90.00
_cell.angle_gamma   90.00
#
_symmetry.space_group_name_H-M   'P 1'
#
loop_
_entity.id
_entity.type
_entity.pdbx_description
1 polymer ?
#
loop_
_entity_poly.entity_id
_entity_poly.type
_entity_poly.pdbx_seq_one_letter_code
_entity_poly.pdbx_strand_id
1 'polypeptide(L)'
;IILSLTRYPAHVPLVERAARDCGEYAHCRKWDYSFTNTQALFGYDIRLPDVCIFTHTLSPPNQIHPAISDSNKLLIPTVALCDTDCNPNIITYPIPSNDNTPKLIEFYLILFQQAIMAGKEKRREKYLLNQ
;
A
#
# COMPACT_ATOMS: atom_id res chain seq x y z
N ILE A 1 -2.08 9.44 5.05
CA ILE A 1 -2.91 8.73 4.07
C ILE A 1 -2.15 7.48 3.71
N ILE A 2 -2.74 6.31 3.93
CA ILE A 2 -2.16 5.02 3.54
C ILE A 2 -2.90 4.53 2.32
N LEU A 3 -2.15 4.16 1.28
CA LEU A 3 -2.70 3.53 0.08
C LEU A 3 -2.18 2.10 -0.04
N SER A 4 -3.07 1.12 0.08
CA SER A 4 -2.75 -0.28 -0.15
C SER A 4 -2.97 -0.65 -1.61
N LEU A 5 -2.00 -1.27 -2.26
CA LEU A 5 -2.05 -1.65 -3.67
C LEU A 5 -1.89 -3.15 -3.85
N THR A 6 -2.68 -3.71 -4.77
CA THR A 6 -2.47 -5.06 -5.27
C THR A 6 -2.99 -5.21 -6.69
N ARG A 7 -2.30 -6.04 -7.48
CA ARG A 7 -2.76 -6.45 -8.82
C ARG A 7 -3.06 -7.94 -8.91
N TYR A 8 -2.95 -8.66 -7.78
CA TYR A 8 -3.22 -10.08 -7.73
C TYR A 8 -4.69 -10.33 -7.35
N PRO A 9 -5.52 -10.92 -8.23
CA PRO A 9 -6.96 -11.05 -8.00
C PRO A 9 -7.35 -11.73 -6.68
N ALA A 10 -6.55 -12.69 -6.22
CA ALA A 10 -6.79 -13.39 -4.96
C ALA A 10 -6.67 -12.46 -3.73
N HIS A 11 -5.88 -11.39 -3.80
CA HIS A 11 -5.64 -10.48 -2.68
C HIS A 11 -6.67 -9.36 -2.61
N VAL A 12 -7.31 -9.04 -3.74
CA VAL A 12 -8.25 -7.92 -3.90
C VAL A 12 -9.28 -7.81 -2.78
N PRO A 13 -10.12 -8.82 -2.49
CA PRO A 13 -11.18 -8.69 -1.49
C PRO A 13 -10.61 -8.49 -0.08
N LEU A 14 -9.45 -9.08 0.22
CA LEU A 14 -8.80 -8.95 1.51
C LEU A 14 -8.23 -7.54 1.70
N VAL A 15 -7.55 -7.01 0.68
CA VAL A 15 -6.95 -5.67 0.71
C VAL A 15 -8.02 -4.58 0.78
N GLU A 16 -9.09 -4.68 -0.02
CA GLU A 16 -10.18 -3.70 0.00
C GLU A 16 -10.91 -3.69 1.34
N ARG A 17 -11.16 -4.87 1.94
CA ARG A 17 -11.76 -4.99 3.26
C ARG A 17 -10.84 -4.38 4.32
N ALA A 18 -9.56 -4.75 4.32
CA ALA A 18 -8.60 -4.26 5.29
C ALA A 18 -8.46 -2.73 5.30
N ALA A 19 -8.38 -2.13 4.12
CA ALA A 19 -8.32 -0.67 3.99
C ALA A 19 -9.61 -0.02 4.51
N ARG A 20 -10.78 -0.55 4.15
CA ARG A 20 -12.07 -0.05 4.61
C ARG A 20 -12.19 -0.10 6.14
N ASP A 21 -11.86 -1.24 6.75
CA ASP A 21 -12.00 -1.45 8.19
C ASP A 21 -11.10 -0.51 9.00
N CYS A 22 -9.94 -0.14 8.44
CA CYS A 22 -9.06 0.86 9.03
C CYS A 22 -9.41 2.30 8.66
N GLY A 23 -10.34 2.56 7.75
CA GLY A 23 -10.58 3.90 7.21
C GLY A 23 -9.38 4.46 6.45
N GLU A 24 -8.72 3.62 5.65
CA GLU A 24 -7.64 3.96 4.71
C GLU A 24 -8.06 3.58 3.28
N TYR A 25 -7.18 3.80 2.30
CA TYR A 25 -7.51 3.64 0.89
C TYR A 25 -6.86 2.39 0.30
N ALA A 26 -7.51 1.80 -0.71
CA ALA A 26 -6.94 0.71 -1.49
C ALA A 26 -7.15 0.92 -2.99
N HIS A 27 -6.15 0.53 -3.78
CA HIS A 27 -6.25 0.44 -5.24
C HIS A 27 -5.92 -0.99 -5.71
N CYS A 28 -6.97 -1.71 -6.10
CA CYS A 28 -6.89 -3.14 -6.42
C CYS A 28 -7.30 -3.45 -7.87
N ARG A 29 -7.35 -2.43 -8.73
CA ARG A 29 -7.79 -2.52 -10.13
C ARG A 29 -6.64 -2.17 -11.07
N LYS A 30 -6.91 -2.16 -12.37
CA LYS A 30 -5.94 -1.72 -13.37
C LYS A 30 -5.32 -0.38 -12.98
N TRP A 31 -4.00 -0.32 -13.00
CA TRP A 31 -3.22 0.87 -12.67
C TRP A 31 -3.05 1.69 -13.94
N ASP A 32 -4.03 2.55 -14.21
CA ASP A 32 -4.02 3.52 -15.31
C ASP A 32 -3.74 4.95 -14.81
N TYR A 33 -3.13 5.05 -13.63
CA TYR A 33 -2.84 6.30 -12.93
C TYR A 33 -1.33 6.53 -12.84
N SER A 34 -0.94 7.74 -12.45
CA SER A 34 0.44 8.06 -12.08
C SER A 34 0.44 9.08 -10.95
N PHE A 35 1.32 8.90 -9.99
CA PHE A 35 1.52 9.91 -8.95
C PHE A 35 2.26 11.14 -9.49
N THR A 36 3.02 10.99 -10.57
CA THR A 36 3.85 12.06 -11.15
C THR A 36 3.08 12.99 -12.08
N ASN A 37 1.92 12.57 -12.58
CA ASN A 37 1.13 13.30 -13.58
C ASN A 37 -0.33 13.52 -13.16
N THR A 38 -0.53 13.86 -11.89
CA THR A 38 -1.87 14.03 -11.32
C THR A 38 -2.66 15.16 -11.97
N GLN A 39 -2.01 16.27 -12.32
CA GLN A 39 -2.68 17.41 -12.95
C GLN A 39 -3.29 17.05 -14.31
N ALA A 40 -2.58 16.29 -15.15
CA ALA A 40 -3.14 15.87 -16.44
C ALA A 40 -4.23 14.79 -16.28
N LEU A 41 -4.15 13.95 -15.23
CA LEU A 41 -5.11 12.87 -14.98
C LEU A 41 -6.42 13.39 -14.37
N PHE A 42 -6.33 14.33 -13.43
CA PHE A 42 -7.46 14.77 -12.61
C PHE A 42 -7.88 16.23 -12.90
N GLY A 43 -7.02 17.04 -13.51
CA GLY A 43 -7.29 18.46 -13.80
C GLY A 43 -7.06 19.40 -12.61
N TYR A 44 -6.61 18.88 -11.47
CA TYR A 44 -6.34 19.65 -10.25
C TYR A 44 -5.27 18.96 -9.38
N ASP A 45 -4.68 19.74 -8.48
CA ASP A 45 -3.73 19.22 -7.50
C ASP A 45 -4.45 18.35 -6.47
N ILE A 46 -3.95 17.13 -6.29
CA ILE A 46 -4.47 16.17 -5.32
C ILE A 46 -3.46 15.94 -4.20
N ARG A 47 -3.96 15.59 -3.03
CA ARG A 47 -3.11 15.09 -1.96
C ARG A 47 -2.73 13.63 -2.24
N LEU A 48 -1.45 13.40 -2.47
CA LEU A 48 -0.88 12.07 -2.67
C LEU A 48 -0.85 11.25 -1.36
N PRO A 49 -0.71 9.91 -1.46
CA PRO A 49 -0.50 9.08 -0.28
C PRO A 49 0.82 9.42 0.41
N ASP A 50 0.83 9.33 1.74
CA ASP A 50 2.04 9.54 2.55
C ASP A 50 2.86 8.23 2.67
N VAL A 51 2.24 7.08 2.40
CA VAL A 51 2.88 5.75 2.35
C VAL A 51 2.06 4.82 1.47
N CYS A 52 2.76 3.94 0.74
CA CYS A 52 2.13 2.88 -0.04
C CYS A 52 2.48 1.50 0.54
N ILE A 53 1.47 0.62 0.62
CA ILE A 53 1.64 -0.78 1.06
C ILE A 53 1.31 -1.70 -0.11
N PHE A 54 2.20 -2.62 -0.46
CA PHE A 54 2.02 -3.59 -1.55
C PHE A 54 1.94 -5.02 -0.97
N THR A 55 0.90 -5.76 -1.34
CA THR A 55 0.85 -7.21 -1.01
C THR A 55 1.64 -8.07 -1.99
N HIS A 56 2.02 -7.51 -3.14
CA HIS A 56 2.89 -8.11 -4.13
C HIS A 56 3.53 -6.97 -4.94
N THR A 57 4.83 -7.05 -5.24
CA THR A 57 5.53 -5.98 -5.96
C THR A 57 5.34 -6.05 -7.47
N LEU A 58 4.90 -7.19 -7.98
CA LEU A 58 4.68 -7.42 -9.41
C LEU A 58 3.22 -7.21 -9.80
N SER A 59 3.04 -6.83 -11.06
CA SER A 59 1.77 -6.70 -11.75
C SER A 59 1.79 -7.58 -12.99
N PRO A 60 0.65 -8.17 -13.40
CA PRO A 60 0.59 -8.93 -14.65
C PRO A 60 1.04 -8.07 -15.85
N PRO A 61 1.92 -8.58 -16.74
CA PRO A 61 2.50 -9.93 -16.78
C PRO A 61 3.89 -10.02 -16.12
N ASN A 62 3.96 -10.04 -14.79
CA ASN A 62 5.19 -10.10 -13.98
C ASN A 62 6.17 -8.93 -14.21
N GLN A 63 5.64 -7.72 -14.28
CA GLN A 63 6.43 -6.49 -14.29
C GLN A 63 6.29 -5.75 -12.97
N ILE A 64 7.32 -4.99 -12.58
CA ILE A 64 7.28 -4.14 -11.39
C ILE A 64 6.05 -3.22 -11.46
N HIS A 65 5.29 -3.15 -10.38
CA HIS A 65 4.11 -2.29 -10.32
C HIS A 65 4.52 -0.82 -10.55
N PRO A 66 3.93 -0.09 -11.54
CA PRO A 66 4.38 1.27 -11.89
C PRO A 66 4.34 2.26 -10.72
N ALA A 67 3.36 2.12 -9.82
CA ALA A 67 3.28 2.91 -8.58
C ALA A 67 4.53 2.82 -7.69
N ILE A 68 5.34 1.75 -7.76
CA ILE A 68 6.61 1.65 -7.02
C ILE A 68 7.61 2.67 -7.59
N SER A 69 7.74 2.73 -8.92
CA SER A 69 8.61 3.70 -9.59
C SER A 69 8.18 5.13 -9.30
N ASP A 70 6.88 5.40 -9.37
CA ASP A 70 6.33 6.72 -9.07
C ASP A 70 6.53 7.11 -7.61
N SER A 71 6.33 6.17 -6.67
CA SER A 71 6.59 6.39 -5.25
C SER A 71 8.05 6.77 -5.01
N ASN A 72 8.99 6.04 -5.63
CA ASN A 72 10.42 6.30 -5.49
C ASN A 72 10.83 7.68 -6.02
N LYS A 73 10.25 8.11 -7.15
CA LYS A 73 10.52 9.45 -7.71
C LYS A 73 10.02 10.58 -6.80
N LEU A 74 8.92 10.35 -6.09
CA LEU A 74 8.25 11.33 -5.25
C LEU A 74 8.60 11.19 -3.75
N LEU A 75 9.57 10.33 -3.41
CA LEU A 75 9.97 10.05 -2.03
C LEU A 75 8.82 9.57 -1.14
N ILE A 76 7.84 8.88 -1.72
CA ILE A 76 6.76 8.25 -0.97
C ILE A 76 7.30 6.89 -0.48
N PRO A 77 7.36 6.65 0.84
CA PRO A 77 7.86 5.38 1.36
C PRO A 77 6.96 4.22 0.95
N THR A 78 7.59 3.10 0.59
CA THR A 78 6.90 1.87 0.19
C THR A 78 7.19 0.74 1.17
N VAL A 79 6.14 0.03 1.58
CA VAL A 79 6.22 -1.21 2.35
C VAL A 79 5.69 -2.32 1.46
N ALA A 80 6.42 -3.43 1.30
CA ALA A 80 5.96 -4.49 0.41
C ALA A 80 6.36 -5.88 0.88
N LEU A 81 5.45 -6.84 0.67
CA LEU A 81 5.80 -8.27 0.71
C LEU A 81 6.65 -8.59 -0.52
N CYS A 82 7.80 -9.23 -0.30
CA CYS A 82 8.75 -9.61 -1.35
C CYS A 82 8.99 -11.12 -1.30
N ASP A 83 8.60 -11.82 -2.36
CA ASP A 83 8.99 -13.21 -2.62
C ASP A 83 10.36 -13.24 -3.36
N THR A 84 10.85 -14.45 -3.61
CA THR A 84 12.14 -14.77 -4.25
C THR A 84 12.32 -14.20 -5.66
N ASP A 85 11.22 -13.86 -6.35
CA ASP A 85 11.21 -13.28 -7.69
C ASP A 85 11.12 -11.74 -7.70
N CYS A 86 11.06 -11.12 -6.53
CA CYS A 86 10.96 -9.67 -6.36
C CYS A 86 12.33 -9.04 -6.08
N ASN A 87 12.58 -7.83 -6.59
CA ASN A 87 13.78 -7.04 -6.20
C ASN A 87 13.47 -6.21 -4.95
N PRO A 88 14.04 -6.49 -3.77
CA PRO A 88 13.74 -5.72 -2.55
C PRO A 88 14.37 -4.32 -2.54
N ASN A 89 15.38 -4.05 -3.38
CA ASN A 89 16.11 -2.78 -3.36
C ASN A 89 15.29 -1.58 -3.86
N ILE A 90 14.17 -1.83 -4.54
CA ILE A 90 13.26 -0.78 -5.01
C ILE A 90 12.16 -0.44 -3.99
N ILE A 91 12.15 -1.12 -2.84
CA ILE A 91 11.17 -0.93 -1.77
C ILE A 91 11.86 -0.32 -0.56
N THR A 92 11.22 0.65 0.10
CA THR A 92 11.78 1.31 1.29
C THR A 92 11.86 0.35 2.48
N TYR A 93 10.81 -0.42 2.71
CA TYR A 93 10.70 -1.41 3.79
C TYR A 93 10.22 -2.76 3.23
N PRO A 94 11.12 -3.56 2.65
CA PRO A 94 10.78 -4.89 2.13
C PRO A 94 10.55 -5.88 3.28
N ILE A 95 9.52 -6.70 3.15
CA ILE A 95 9.18 -7.77 4.09
C ILE A 95 9.35 -9.11 3.34
N PRO A 96 10.37 -9.92 3.65
CA PRO A 96 10.58 -11.20 3.00
C PRO A 96 9.39 -12.13 3.32
N SER A 97 8.72 -12.64 2.28
CA SER A 97 7.51 -13.43 2.47
C SER A 97 7.12 -14.24 1.24
N ASN A 98 6.39 -15.34 1.45
CA ASN A 98 5.72 -16.07 0.38
C ASN A 98 4.36 -15.39 0.09
N ASP A 99 4.32 -14.52 -0.92
CA ASP A 99 3.12 -13.76 -1.27
C ASP A 99 2.07 -14.58 -2.05
N ASN A 100 2.33 -15.85 -2.33
CA ASN A 100 1.41 -16.74 -3.04
C ASN A 100 0.36 -17.41 -2.13
N THR A 101 0.53 -17.37 -0.80
CA THR A 101 -0.37 -18.04 0.15
C THR A 101 -1.45 -17.10 0.69
N PRO A 102 -2.75 -17.28 0.39
CA PRO A 102 -3.80 -16.36 0.82
C PRO A 102 -3.90 -16.15 2.34
N LYS A 103 -3.70 -17.22 3.12
CA LYS A 103 -3.69 -17.14 4.60
C LYS A 103 -2.58 -16.24 5.13
N LEU A 104 -1.44 -16.23 4.46
CA LEU A 104 -0.29 -15.43 4.86
C LEU A 104 -0.53 -13.95 4.53
N ILE A 105 -1.13 -13.66 3.38
CA ILE A 105 -1.58 -12.31 3.03
C ILE A 105 -2.62 -11.78 4.03
N GLU A 106 -3.61 -12.61 4.39
CA GLU A 106 -4.60 -12.25 5.42
C GLU A 106 -3.92 -11.92 6.76
N PHE A 107 -2.96 -12.74 7.19
CA PHE A 107 -2.18 -12.50 8.39
C PHE A 107 -1.44 -11.14 8.36
N TYR A 108 -0.74 -10.81 7.27
CA TYR A 108 -0.08 -9.51 7.16
C TYR A 108 -1.07 -8.34 7.15
N LEU A 109 -2.19 -8.50 6.47
CA LEU A 109 -3.23 -7.46 6.45
C LEU A 109 -3.78 -7.22 7.86
N ILE A 110 -4.01 -8.25 8.66
CA ILE A 110 -4.42 -8.11 10.07
C ILE A 110 -3.35 -7.35 10.87
N LEU A 111 -2.07 -7.69 10.69
CA LEU A 111 -0.98 -6.98 11.37
C LEU A 111 -0.91 -5.49 10.96
N PHE A 112 -1.03 -5.20 9.66
CA PHE A 112 -1.07 -3.82 9.18
C PHE A 112 -2.28 -3.08 9.76
N GLN A 113 -3.45 -3.69 9.78
CA GLN A 113 -4.64 -3.09 10.38
C GLN A 113 -4.43 -2.75 11.86
N GLN A 114 -3.91 -3.70 12.65
CA GLN A 114 -3.62 -3.48 14.06
C GLN A 114 -2.65 -2.32 14.27
N ALA A 115 -1.57 -2.25 13.47
CA ALA A 115 -0.60 -1.17 13.54
C ALA A 115 -1.21 0.20 13.19
N ILE A 116 -2.04 0.25 12.14
CA ILE A 116 -2.74 1.47 11.72
C ILE A 116 -3.69 1.95 12.83
N MET A 117 -4.49 1.04 13.37
CA MET A 117 -5.47 1.36 14.41
C MET A 117 -4.79 1.82 15.70
N ALA A 118 -3.73 1.14 16.14
CA ALA A 118 -2.93 1.57 17.29
C ALA A 118 -2.31 2.97 17.07
N GLY A 119 -1.83 3.26 15.85
CA GLY A 119 -1.32 4.58 15.48
C GLY A 119 -2.39 5.67 15.54
N LYS A 120 -3.61 5.37 15.09
CA LYS A 120 -4.76 6.29 15.16
C LYS A 120 -5.21 6.54 16.60
N GLU A 121 -5.27 5.51 17.41
CA GLU A 121 -5.61 5.59 18.84
C GLU A 121 -4.60 6.45 19.60
N LYS A 122 -3.31 6.15 19.49
CA LYS A 122 -2.24 6.93 20.13
C LYS A 122 -2.24 8.40 19.71
N ARG A 123 -2.55 8.68 18.44
CA ARG A 123 -2.74 10.06 17.97
C ARG A 123 -3.91 10.73 18.67
N ARG A 124 -5.05 10.04 18.82
CA ARG A 124 -6.24 10.56 19.52
C ARG A 124 -5.95 10.85 20.99
N GLU A 125 -5.31 9.93 21.70
CA GLU A 125 -4.90 10.10 23.10
C GLU A 125 -4.01 11.34 23.27
N LYS A 126 -3.01 11.50 22.40
CA LYS A 126 -2.14 12.67 22.41
C LYS A 126 -2.91 13.98 22.22
N TYR A 127 -3.95 14.00 21.38
CA TYR A 127 -4.79 15.18 21.23
C TYR A 127 -5.60 15.48 22.49
N LEU A 128 -6.15 14.46 23.15
CA LEU A 128 -6.92 14.63 24.38
C LEU A 128 -6.06 15.08 25.57
N LEU A 129 -4.81 14.63 25.66
CA LEU A 129 -3.86 15.03 26.70
C LEU A 129 -3.32 16.46 26.52
N ASN A 130 -3.36 17.00 25.31
CA ASN A 130 -2.88 18.35 24.98
C ASN A 130 -3.99 19.41 24.99
N GLN A 131 -5.23 19.03 25.36
CA GLN A 131 -6.34 19.94 25.64
C GLN A 131 -6.45 20.17 27.14
#